data_AF-A0A3N5WQ79-F1
#
_entry.id   AF-A0A3N5WQ79-F1
#
_cell.length_a   1.000
_cell.length_b   1.000
_cell.length_c   1.000
_cell.angle_alpha   90.00
_cell.angle_beta   90.00
_cell.angle_gamma   90.00
#
_symmetry.space_group_name_H-M   'P 1'
#
loop_
_entity.id
_entity.type
_entity.pdbx_description
1 polymer ?
#
loop_
_entity_poly.entity_id
_entity_poly.type
_entity_poly.pdbx_seq_one_letter_code
_entity_poly.pdbx_strand_id
1 'polypeptide(L)' 'VSSSSGPLADRVRAFEKEVLVAELKRHNFQMTETARSLDLERSHLYKKCQQLGIDLEALKQE' A
#
# COMPACT_ATOMS: atom_id res chain seq x y z
N VAL A 1 1.30 18.50 -12.00
CA VAL A 1 2.56 17.89 -11.48
C VAL A 1 2.64 18.21 -10.00
N SER A 2 2.09 17.34 -9.15
CA SER A 2 1.98 17.65 -7.71
C SER A 2 3.31 17.35 -7.04
N SER A 3 4.11 18.40 -6.95
CA SER A 3 5.49 18.45 -6.48
C SER A 3 5.67 17.75 -5.13
N SER A 4 6.58 16.78 -5.12
CA SER A 4 7.13 16.08 -3.97
C SER A 4 8.03 17.01 -3.11
N SER A 5 7.45 18.11 -2.60
CA SER A 5 8.11 19.10 -1.73
C SER A 5 7.57 19.08 -0.30
N GLY A 6 7.00 17.96 0.13
CA GLY A 6 6.61 17.72 1.53
C GLY A 6 7.76 17.18 2.39
N PRO A 7 7.57 17.11 3.72
CA PRO A 7 8.48 16.44 4.64
C PRO A 7 8.83 15.02 4.17
N LEU A 8 10.01 14.51 4.54
CA LEU A 8 10.44 13.14 4.17
C LEU A 8 9.36 12.10 4.49
N ALA A 9 8.66 12.27 5.60
CA ALA A 9 7.56 11.40 6.00
C ALA A 9 6.44 11.32 4.93
N ASP A 10 6.09 12.43 4.29
CA ASP A 10 5.04 12.47 3.26
C ASP A 10 5.50 11.77 1.98
N ARG A 11 6.75 12.01 1.57
CA ARG A 11 7.37 11.35 0.42
C ARG A 11 7.48 9.84 0.62
N VAL A 12 7.87 9.41 1.82
CA VAL A 12 7.94 7.99 2.18
C VAL A 12 6.54 7.39 2.15
N ARG A 13 5.53 8.06 2.70
CA ARG A 13 4.13 7.59 2.64
C ARG A 13 3.63 7.42 1.21
N ALA A 14 3.91 8.38 0.33
CA ALA A 14 3.53 8.30 -1.08
C ALA A 14 4.19 7.08 -1.76
N PHE A 15 5.50 6.91 -1.56
CA PHE A 15 6.24 5.76 -2.07
C PHE A 15 5.69 4.42 -1.52
N GLU A 16 5.50 4.33 -0.20
CA GLU A 16 4.95 3.13 0.44
C GLU A 16 3.57 2.77 -0.12
N LYS A 17 2.72 3.77 -0.36
CA LYS A 17 1.41 3.58 -0.96
C LYS A 17 1.50 3.05 -2.39
N GLU A 18 2.36 3.62 -3.22
CA GLU A 18 2.57 3.14 -4.60
C GLU A 18 3.09 1.71 -4.63
N VAL A 19 4.07 1.38 -3.78
CA VAL A 19 4.64 0.02 -3.69
C VAL A 19 3.60 -0.99 -3.24
N LEU A 20 2.81 -0.67 -2.20
CA LEU A 20 1.75 -1.55 -1.72
C LEU A 20 0.70 -1.79 -2.81
N VAL A 21 0.25 -0.75 -3.50
CA VAL A 21 -0.74 -0.87 -4.57
C VAL A 21 -0.18 -1.69 -5.75
N ALA A 22 1.07 -1.49 -6.12
CA ALA A 22 1.72 -2.25 -7.19
C ALA A 22 1.81 -3.75 -6.84
N GLU A 23 2.23 -4.08 -5.63
CA GLU A 23 2.29 -5.47 -5.17
C GLU A 23 0.88 -6.08 -5.04
N LEU A 24 -0.09 -5.33 -4.51
CA LEU A 24 -1.48 -5.78 -4.45
C LEU A 24 -2.02 -6.10 -5.84
N LYS A 25 -1.79 -5.22 -6.83
CA LYS A 25 -2.18 -5.47 -8.23
C LYS A 25 -1.47 -6.70 -8.79
N ARG A 26 -0.18 -6.88 -8.51
CA ARG A 26 0.63 -8.04 -8.94
C ARG A 26 0.11 -9.36 -8.37
N HIS A 27 -0.37 -9.34 -7.13
CA HIS A 27 -0.91 -10.50 -6.42
C HIS A 27 -2.44 -10.63 -6.53
N ASN A 28 -3.10 -10.00 -7.51
CA ASN A 28 -4.57 -10.05 -7.68
C ASN A 28 -5.35 -9.64 -6.42
N PHE A 29 -4.88 -8.61 -5.74
CA PHE A 29 -5.43 -8.09 -4.48
C PHE A 29 -5.47 -9.13 -3.35
N GLN A 30 -4.66 -10.21 -3.46
CA GLN A 30 -4.52 -11.19 -2.39
C GLN A 30 -3.62 -10.64 -1.29
N MET A 31 -4.27 -10.11 -0.25
CA MET A 31 -3.64 -9.62 0.98
C MET A 31 -2.62 -10.60 1.57
N THR A 32 -2.95 -11.89 1.63
CA THR A 32 -2.08 -12.91 2.23
C THR A 32 -0.80 -13.09 1.43
N GLU A 33 -0.90 -13.18 0.10
CA GLU A 33 0.26 -13.35 -0.78
C GLU A 33 1.10 -12.08 -0.83
N THR A 34 0.47 -10.91 -0.85
CA THR A 34 1.16 -9.61 -0.80
C THR A 34 1.92 -9.43 0.51
N ALA A 35 1.28 -9.75 1.64
CA ALA A 35 1.91 -9.69 2.95
C ALA A 35 3.09 -10.67 3.02
N ARG A 36 2.93 -11.88 2.49
CA ARG A 36 4.01 -12.87 2.40
C ARG A 36 5.17 -12.42 1.49
N SER A 37 4.87 -11.79 0.35
CA SER A 37 5.87 -11.24 -0.58
C SER A 37 6.70 -10.14 0.08
N LEU A 38 6.03 -9.30 0.87
CA LEU A 38 6.65 -8.19 1.61
C LEU A 38 7.29 -8.62 2.95
N ASP A 39 7.25 -9.91 3.30
CA ASP A 39 7.66 -10.44 4.61
C ASP A 39 6.99 -9.73 5.79
N LEU A 40 5.70 -9.40 5.61
CA LEU A 40 4.85 -8.75 6.60
C LEU A 40 3.75 -9.69 7.07
N GLU A 41 3.38 -9.56 8.33
CA GLU A 41 2.13 -10.13 8.80
C GLU A 41 0.93 -9.40 8.18
N ARG A 42 -0.14 -10.15 7.88
CA ARG A 42 -1.41 -9.60 7.37
C ARG A 42 -1.94 -8.45 8.23
N SER A 43 -1.81 -8.57 9.55
CA SER A 43 -2.24 -7.54 10.51
C SER A 43 -1.46 -6.22 10.34
N HIS A 44 -0.17 -6.29 10.04
CA HIS A 44 0.67 -5.12 9.81
C HIS A 44 0.37 -4.49 8.46
N LEU A 45 0.21 -5.31 7.42
CA LEU A 45 -0.19 -4.82 6.10
C LEU A 45 -1.53 -4.08 6.17
N TYR A 46 -2.53 -4.63 6.87
CA TYR A 46 -3.85 -4.00 7.02
C TYR A 46 -3.77 -2.65 7.76
N LYS A 47 -3.06 -2.61 8.88
CA LYS A 47 -2.82 -1.35 9.61
C LYS A 47 -2.10 -0.32 8.73
N LYS A 48 -1.14 -0.77 7.92
CA LYS A 48 -0.38 0.12 7.03
C LYS A 48 -1.25 0.66 5.90
N CYS A 49 -2.10 -0.16 5.28
CA CYS A 49 -3.12 0.31 4.34
C CYS A 49 -4.04 1.36 4.96
N GLN A 50 -4.56 1.11 6.17
CA GLN A 50 -5.41 2.07 6.86
C GLN A 50 -4.68 3.39 7.17
N GLN A 51 -3.43 3.33 7.64
CA GLN A 51 -2.63 4.53 7.91
C GLN A 51 -2.31 5.35 6.66
N LEU A 52 -2.15 4.68 5.52
CA LEU A 52 -1.87 5.31 4.23
C LEU A 52 -3.16 5.74 3.48
N GLY A 53 -4.34 5.48 4.05
CA GLY A 53 -5.63 5.75 3.40
C GLY A 53 -5.80 4.94 2.10
N ILE A 54 -5.33 3.69 2.10
CA ILE A 54 -5.49 2.75 1.01
C ILE A 54 -6.76 1.98 1.26
N ASP A 55 -7.76 2.22 0.42
CA ASP A 55 -9.05 1.57 0.52
C ASP A 55 -9.04 0.27 -0.29
N LEU A 56 -9.03 -0.86 0.42
CA LEU A 56 -8.88 -2.18 -0.17
C LEU A 56 -10.11 -2.62 -0.96
N GLU A 57 -11.29 -2.15 -0.54
CA GLU A 57 -12.53 -2.42 -1.23
C GLU A 57 -12.58 -1.66 -2.56
N ALA A 58 -12.15 -0.39 -2.56
CA ALA A 58 -12.01 0.38 -3.79
C ALA A 58 -11.02 -0.26 -4.77
N LEU A 59 -9.90 -0.78 -4.28
CA LEU A 59 -8.89 -1.45 -5.13
C LEU A 59 -9.41 -2.74 -5.79
N LYS A 60 -10.27 -3.50 -5.10
CA LYS A 60 -10.84 -4.75 -5.62
C LYS A 60 -11.93 -4.53 -6.69
N GLN A 61 -12.53 -3.34 -6.73
CA GLN A 61 -13.63 -2.99 -7.62
C GLN A 61 -13.17 -2.31 -8.93
N GLU A 62 -11.86 -2.13 -9.16
CA GLU A 62 -11.29 -1.70 -10.45
C GLU A 62 -11.17 -2.83 -11.48
#